data_AF-A0A9P9D962-F1
#
_entry.id   AF-A0A9P9D962-F1
#
_cell.length_a   1.000
_cell.length_b   1.000
_cell.length_c   1.000
_cell.angle_alpha   90.00
_cell.angle_beta   90.00
_cell.angle_gamma   90.00
#
_symmetry.space_group_name_H-M   'P 1'
#
loop_
_entity.id
_entity.type
_entity.pdbx_description
1 polymer ?
#
loop_
_entity_poly.entity_id
_entity_poly.type
_entity_poly.pdbx_seq_one_letter_code
_entity_poly.pdbx_strand_id
1 'polypeptide(L)'
;MLGCPSYTGESGTEEEKAAIIRQWLGATDPPAIVATSALGPGFDYPHVRWVIHVGAPGLMTDFSQESGRAGRDGKVAESIVLLSAAWQPQLDRRLGADEEAVQLYLTQQHCSRGIMSQFLDLRPDWRWCMEGDELCGVCPDRHTERRPPDLEFHLPRPEAKGASEGEEVPMGYEMEYTGPGEVLHQARV
;
A
#
# COMPACT_ATOMS: atom_id res chain seq x y z
N MET A 1 -9.39 -5.67 -21.11
CA MET A 1 -9.37 -6.73 -20.07
C MET A 1 -7.91 -7.13 -19.88
N LEU A 2 -7.41 -7.26 -18.65
CA LEU A 2 -5.97 -7.40 -18.34
C LEU A 2 -5.33 -8.75 -18.73
N GLY A 3 -6.09 -9.66 -19.37
CA GLY A 3 -5.58 -10.95 -19.83
C GLY A 3 -5.19 -11.93 -18.71
N CYS A 4 -5.54 -11.65 -17.46
CA CYS A 4 -5.23 -12.47 -16.30
C CYS A 4 -6.50 -13.02 -15.61
N PRO A 5 -6.38 -14.09 -14.81
CA PRO A 5 -7.47 -14.61 -14.00
C PRO A 5 -7.97 -13.62 -12.95
N SER A 6 -9.23 -13.75 -12.55
CA SER A 6 -9.86 -12.97 -11.48
C SER A 6 -10.27 -13.85 -10.30
N TYR A 7 -9.96 -13.44 -9.08
CA TYR A 7 -10.31 -14.13 -7.84
C TYR A 7 -11.13 -13.24 -6.92
N THR A 8 -12.36 -13.62 -6.61
CA THR A 8 -13.26 -12.88 -5.73
C THR A 8 -13.97 -13.82 -4.76
N GLY A 9 -14.76 -13.27 -3.84
CA GLY A 9 -15.62 -14.08 -2.97
C GLY A 9 -16.67 -14.90 -3.73
N GLU A 10 -16.96 -14.52 -4.98
CA GLU A 10 -17.96 -15.14 -5.86
C GLU A 10 -17.32 -16.09 -6.89
N SER A 11 -16.02 -16.36 -6.80
CA SER A 11 -15.28 -17.28 -7.70
C SER A 11 -15.65 -18.77 -7.57
N GLY A 12 -16.82 -19.07 -7.01
CA GLY A 12 -17.37 -20.43 -6.97
C GLY A 12 -16.84 -21.28 -5.81
N THR A 13 -16.75 -22.59 -6.05
CA THR A 13 -16.31 -23.58 -5.05
C THR A 13 -14.83 -23.47 -4.74
N GLU A 14 -14.37 -24.15 -3.69
CA GLU A 14 -12.95 -24.19 -3.34
C GLU A 14 -12.10 -24.84 -4.44
N GLU A 15 -12.65 -25.80 -5.19
CA GLU A 15 -12.00 -26.40 -6.35
C GLU A 15 -11.81 -25.39 -7.50
N GLU A 16 -12.81 -24.54 -7.75
CA GLU A 16 -12.78 -23.50 -8.78
C GLU A 16 -11.77 -22.41 -8.41
N LYS A 17 -11.79 -21.95 -7.15
CA LYS A 17 -10.78 -21.03 -6.59
C LYS A 17 -9.37 -21.59 -6.69
N ALA A 18 -9.17 -22.87 -6.36
CA ALA A 18 -7.86 -23.53 -6.50
C ALA A 18 -7.44 -23.67 -7.97
N ALA A 19 -8.37 -23.84 -8.90
CA ALA A 19 -8.08 -23.86 -10.34
C ALA A 19 -7.60 -22.49 -10.83
N ILE A 20 -8.23 -21.39 -10.39
CA ILE A 20 -7.81 -20.02 -10.70
C ILE A 20 -6.36 -19.76 -10.23
N ILE A 21 -6.03 -20.16 -9.01
CA ILE A 21 -4.66 -20.01 -8.48
C ILE A 21 -3.67 -20.83 -9.29
N ARG A 22 -3.98 -22.09 -9.61
CA ARG A 22 -3.11 -22.94 -10.45
C ARG A 22 -2.90 -22.35 -11.85
N GLN A 23 -3.95 -21.78 -12.44
CA GLN A 23 -3.86 -21.11 -13.73
C GLN A 23 -2.90 -19.93 -13.67
N TRP A 24 -3.01 -19.08 -12.64
CA TRP A 24 -2.10 -17.95 -12.46
C TRP A 24 -0.65 -18.40 -12.22
N LEU A 25 -0.41 -19.36 -11.33
CA LEU A 25 0.94 -19.84 -11.02
C LEU A 25 1.63 -20.53 -12.22
N GLY A 26 0.84 -21.06 -13.17
CA GLY A 26 1.35 -21.63 -14.42
C GLY A 26 1.45 -20.62 -15.58
N ALA A 27 0.96 -19.39 -15.42
CA ALA A 27 0.97 -18.39 -16.46
C ALA A 27 2.38 -17.81 -16.64
N THR A 28 2.80 -17.67 -17.90
CA THR A 28 4.07 -17.01 -18.27
C THR A 28 3.87 -15.62 -18.86
N ASP A 29 2.68 -15.32 -19.40
CA ASP A 29 2.33 -14.03 -19.99
C ASP A 29 0.80 -13.78 -19.99
N PRO A 30 0.27 -12.83 -19.19
CA PRO A 30 0.94 -12.14 -18.09
C PRO A 30 0.97 -13.02 -16.82
N PRO A 31 2.06 -13.01 -16.02
CA PRO A 31 2.15 -13.74 -14.76
C PRO A 31 1.42 -13.01 -13.61
N ALA A 32 0.17 -12.62 -13.82
CA ALA A 32 -0.62 -11.78 -12.91
C ALA A 32 -1.98 -12.39 -12.57
N ILE A 33 -2.57 -11.91 -11.48
CA ILE A 33 -3.94 -12.22 -11.04
C ILE A 33 -4.57 -10.94 -10.50
N VAL A 34 -5.86 -10.74 -10.76
CA VAL A 34 -6.66 -9.69 -10.12
C VAL A 34 -7.47 -10.33 -9.01
N ALA A 35 -7.37 -9.79 -7.80
CA ALA A 35 -8.09 -10.33 -6.65
C ALA A 35 -8.76 -9.26 -5.81
N THR A 36 -9.85 -9.62 -5.13
CA THR A 36 -10.35 -8.87 -3.97
C THR A 36 -9.71 -9.41 -2.68
N SER A 37 -10.03 -8.80 -1.54
CA SER A 37 -9.62 -9.27 -0.21
C SER A 37 -10.02 -10.73 0.09
N ALA A 38 -10.90 -11.33 -0.73
CA ALA A 38 -11.25 -12.75 -0.66
C ALA A 38 -10.07 -13.69 -0.93
N LEU A 39 -9.01 -13.24 -1.63
CA LEU A 39 -7.76 -14.01 -1.76
C LEU A 39 -7.01 -13.93 -0.43
N GLY A 40 -7.54 -14.67 0.55
CA GLY A 40 -7.26 -14.55 1.98
C GLY A 40 -6.27 -15.58 2.54
N PRO A 41 -6.32 -15.86 3.86
CA PRO A 41 -5.20 -16.33 4.69
C PRO A 41 -4.60 -17.71 4.38
N GLY A 42 -5.15 -18.46 3.43
CA GLY A 42 -4.62 -19.76 2.98
C GLY A 42 -3.68 -19.69 1.77
N PHE A 43 -3.65 -18.56 1.06
CA PHE A 43 -2.74 -18.38 -0.06
C PHE A 43 -1.35 -17.95 0.42
N ASP A 44 -0.36 -18.81 0.19
CA ASP A 44 1.05 -18.55 0.49
C ASP A 44 1.92 -18.92 -0.72
N TYR A 45 2.33 -17.90 -1.48
CA TYR A 45 3.27 -18.05 -2.57
C TYR A 45 4.44 -17.09 -2.35
N PRO A 46 5.67 -17.60 -2.15
CA PRO A 46 6.74 -16.76 -1.65
C PRO A 46 7.35 -15.81 -2.69
N HIS A 47 7.07 -16.03 -3.98
CA HIS A 47 7.74 -15.33 -5.07
C HIS A 47 6.91 -14.17 -5.67
N VAL A 48 5.88 -13.67 -4.98
CA VAL A 48 5.15 -12.47 -5.42
C VAL A 48 6.10 -11.26 -5.44
N ARG A 49 6.20 -10.59 -6.59
CA ARG A 49 7.08 -9.41 -6.80
C ARG A 49 6.37 -8.08 -6.67
N TRP A 50 5.09 -8.04 -7.03
CA TRP A 50 4.28 -6.84 -6.95
C TRP A 50 2.95 -7.17 -6.31
N VAL A 51 2.55 -6.34 -5.35
CA VAL A 51 1.17 -6.22 -4.91
C VAL A 51 0.71 -4.82 -5.29
N ILE A 52 -0.38 -4.73 -6.05
CA ILE A 52 -0.90 -3.46 -6.55
C ILE A 52 -2.33 -3.29 -6.02
N HIS A 53 -2.52 -2.31 -5.16
CA HIS A 53 -3.83 -1.87 -4.69
C HIS A 53 -4.39 -0.86 -5.68
N VAL A 54 -5.55 -1.17 -6.28
CA VAL A 54 -6.26 -0.23 -7.15
C VAL A 54 -7.28 0.52 -6.32
N GLY A 55 -7.00 1.79 -6.04
CA GLY A 55 -7.76 2.61 -5.09
C GLY A 55 -7.14 2.64 -3.69
N ALA A 56 -7.61 3.56 -2.87
CA ALA A 56 -7.16 3.69 -1.49
C ALA A 56 -7.63 2.49 -0.66
N PRO A 57 -6.72 1.77 0.02
CA PRO A 57 -7.11 0.78 1.01
C PRO A 57 -7.90 1.44 2.15
N GLY A 58 -8.88 0.71 2.70
CA GLY A 58 -9.76 1.24 3.75
C GLY A 58 -9.14 1.24 5.14
N LEU A 59 -8.35 0.21 5.45
CA LEU A 59 -7.72 -0.03 6.75
C LEU A 59 -6.24 -0.38 6.59
N MET A 60 -5.41 0.04 7.54
CA MET A 60 -3.98 -0.29 7.54
C MET A 60 -3.77 -1.78 7.82
N THR A 61 -4.60 -2.41 8.66
CA THR A 61 -4.56 -3.86 8.91
C THR A 61 -4.70 -4.65 7.61
N ASP A 62 -5.73 -4.35 6.81
CA ASP A 62 -5.99 -5.04 5.54
C ASP A 62 -4.83 -4.79 4.56
N PHE A 63 -4.43 -3.53 4.40
CA PHE A 63 -3.31 -3.17 3.55
C PHE A 63 -2.01 -3.90 3.92
N SER A 64 -1.69 -3.98 5.22
CA SER A 64 -0.47 -4.65 5.70
C SER A 64 -0.49 -6.15 5.44
N GLN A 65 -1.64 -6.81 5.60
CA GLN A 65 -1.77 -8.23 5.31
C GLN A 65 -1.65 -8.53 3.82
N GLU A 66 -2.27 -7.69 2.99
CA GLU A 66 -2.29 -7.84 1.53
C GLU A 66 -0.92 -7.54 0.91
N SER A 67 -0.31 -6.40 1.28
CA SER A 67 1.03 -6.01 0.82
C SER A 67 2.10 -7.01 1.30
N GLY A 68 1.96 -7.56 2.50
CA GLY A 68 2.84 -8.59 3.07
C GLY A 68 2.82 -9.97 2.37
N ARG A 69 2.06 -10.11 1.27
CA ARG A 69 2.15 -11.26 0.37
C ARG A 69 3.37 -11.17 -0.55
N ALA A 70 3.88 -9.96 -0.79
CA ALA A 70 5.08 -9.72 -1.59
C ALA A 70 6.35 -10.19 -0.86
N GLY A 71 7.34 -10.68 -1.62
CA GLY A 71 8.72 -10.78 -1.12
C GLY A 71 9.00 -11.80 -0.01
N ARG A 72 8.15 -12.80 0.23
CA ARG A 72 8.36 -13.78 1.32
C ARG A 72 9.57 -14.71 1.09
N ASP A 73 10.11 -14.75 -0.11
CA ASP A 73 11.40 -15.37 -0.43
C ASP A 73 12.62 -14.50 -0.06
N GLY A 74 12.40 -13.34 0.56
CA GLY A 74 13.44 -12.41 0.99
C GLY A 74 14.06 -11.59 -0.14
N LYS A 75 13.56 -11.72 -1.37
CA LYS A 75 13.99 -10.89 -2.50
C LYS A 75 13.18 -9.60 -2.55
N VAL A 76 13.77 -8.59 -3.20
CA VAL A 76 13.11 -7.30 -3.43
C VAL A 76 11.75 -7.52 -4.10
N ALA A 77 10.75 -6.85 -3.54
CA ALA A 77 9.38 -6.83 -4.02
C ALA A 77 8.76 -5.48 -3.65
N GLU A 78 7.74 -5.07 -4.38
CA GLU A 78 7.11 -3.76 -4.18
C GLU A 78 5.62 -3.89 -3.86
N SER A 79 5.17 -2.98 -3.02
CA SER A 79 3.75 -2.72 -2.77
C SER A 79 3.43 -1.34 -3.34
N ILE A 80 2.44 -1.29 -4.21
CA ILE A 80 2.06 -0.10 -4.97
C ILE A 80 0.58 0.19 -4.72
N VAL A 81 0.24 1.45 -4.47
CA VAL A 81 -1.15 1.90 -4.38
C VAL A 81 -1.43 2.86 -5.53
N LEU A 82 -2.39 2.54 -6.38
CA LEU A 82 -2.87 3.42 -7.44
C LEU A 82 -4.01 4.28 -6.90
N LEU A 83 -3.78 5.57 -6.71
CA LEU A 83 -4.79 6.54 -6.29
C LEU A 83 -5.29 7.37 -7.46
N SER A 84 -6.59 7.64 -7.46
CA SER A 84 -7.18 8.62 -8.36
C SER A 84 -6.55 10.00 -8.15
N ALA A 85 -6.45 10.78 -9.24
CA ALA A 85 -6.09 12.20 -9.22
C ALA A 85 -6.97 13.04 -8.28
N ALA A 86 -8.21 12.58 -8.02
CA ALA A 86 -9.18 13.25 -7.17
C ALA A 86 -9.12 12.79 -5.71
N TRP A 87 -8.28 11.80 -5.39
CA TRP A 87 -8.16 11.33 -4.01
C TRP A 87 -7.62 12.44 -3.11
N GLN A 88 -8.27 12.62 -1.97
CA GLN A 88 -7.86 13.55 -0.93
C GLN A 88 -7.84 12.82 0.42
N PRO A 89 -6.83 13.10 1.27
CA PRO A 89 -6.77 12.50 2.59
C PRO A 89 -7.93 13.00 3.45
N GLN A 90 -8.61 12.08 4.16
CA GLN A 90 -9.79 12.39 4.98
C GLN A 90 -9.42 12.63 6.46
N LEU A 91 -8.36 13.39 6.68
CA LEU A 91 -7.72 13.59 7.99
C LEU A 91 -8.46 14.59 8.90
N ASP A 92 -9.45 15.29 8.37
CA ASP A 92 -10.32 16.22 9.09
C ASP A 92 -11.46 15.51 9.85
N ARG A 93 -11.71 14.24 9.53
CA ARG A 93 -12.75 13.42 10.17
C ARG A 93 -12.20 12.72 11.40
N ARG A 94 -13.08 12.41 12.34
CA ARG A 94 -12.75 11.53 13.47
C ARG A 94 -12.69 10.08 12.98
N LEU A 95 -11.47 9.59 12.73
CA LEU A 95 -11.18 8.24 12.26
C LEU A 95 -10.78 7.32 13.41
N GLY A 96 -10.92 6.01 13.21
CA GLY A 96 -10.25 5.01 14.03
C GLY A 96 -8.75 4.99 13.76
N ALA A 97 -7.96 4.42 14.67
CA ALA A 97 -6.49 4.36 14.53
C ALA A 97 -6.03 3.66 13.24
N ASP A 98 -6.78 2.66 12.80
CA ASP A 98 -6.50 1.86 11.60
C ASP A 98 -6.74 2.63 10.30
N GLU A 99 -7.87 3.36 10.25
CA GLU A 99 -8.20 4.28 9.16
C GLU A 99 -7.22 5.47 9.12
N GLU A 100 -6.90 6.06 10.28
CA GLU A 100 -5.95 7.17 10.38
C GLU A 100 -4.56 6.76 9.87
N ALA A 101 -4.09 5.57 10.25
CA ALA A 101 -2.79 5.06 9.81
C ALA A 101 -2.72 4.90 8.28
N VAL A 102 -3.76 4.36 7.63
CA VAL A 102 -3.75 4.23 6.17
C VAL A 102 -3.84 5.60 5.49
N GLN A 103 -4.63 6.54 6.00
CA GLN A 103 -4.66 7.90 5.46
C GLN A 103 -3.28 8.56 5.54
N LEU A 104 -2.60 8.46 6.70
CA LEU A 104 -1.24 8.98 6.87
C LEU A 104 -0.25 8.32 5.90
N TYR A 105 -0.34 7.00 5.71
CA TYR A 105 0.49 6.26 4.75
C TYR A 105 0.30 6.79 3.33
N LEU A 106 -0.94 7.01 2.93
CA LEU A 106 -1.27 7.48 1.59
C LEU A 106 -0.86 8.93 1.32
N THR A 107 -0.63 9.75 2.36
CA THR A 107 -0.12 11.12 2.16
C THR A 107 1.34 11.17 1.70
N GLN A 108 2.12 10.10 1.89
CA GLN A 108 3.55 10.02 1.55
C GLN A 108 4.40 11.16 2.18
N GLN A 109 3.97 11.71 3.32
CA GLN A 109 4.71 12.76 4.04
C GLN A 109 5.71 12.22 5.07
N HIS A 110 5.58 10.94 5.43
CA HIS A 110 6.45 10.27 6.39
C HIS A 110 6.93 8.95 5.83
N CYS A 111 8.05 8.43 6.37
CA CYS A 111 8.57 7.13 6.00
C CYS A 111 7.47 6.05 6.08
N SER A 112 7.22 5.36 4.97
CA SER A 112 6.18 4.32 4.87
C SER A 112 6.39 3.20 5.90
N ARG A 113 7.64 2.79 6.10
CA ARG A 113 8.03 1.81 7.14
C ARG A 113 7.80 2.37 8.54
N GLY A 114 8.00 3.67 8.72
CA GLY A 114 7.72 4.34 9.99
C GLY A 114 6.25 4.26 10.39
N ILE A 115 5.36 4.55 9.45
CA ILE A 115 3.91 4.46 9.65
C ILE A 115 3.49 3.02 9.93
N MET A 116 3.96 2.06 9.12
CA MET A 116 3.63 0.64 9.33
C MET A 116 4.07 0.14 10.70
N SER A 117 5.25 0.51 11.17
CA SER A 117 5.77 -0.02 12.44
C SER A 117 5.21 0.67 13.67
N GLN A 118 4.89 1.95 13.56
CA GLN A 118 4.09 2.60 14.59
C GLN A 118 2.71 1.95 14.70
N PHE A 119 2.11 1.53 13.59
CA PHE A 119 0.81 0.87 13.60
C PHE A 119 0.89 -0.58 14.13
N LEU A 120 1.76 -1.42 13.55
CA LEU A 120 1.83 -2.86 13.82
C LEU A 120 2.52 -3.19 15.14
N ASP A 121 3.67 -2.56 15.40
CA ASP A 121 4.51 -2.88 16.55
C ASP A 121 4.30 -1.91 17.72
N LEU A 122 3.44 -0.90 17.54
CA LEU A 122 3.28 0.24 18.44
C LEU A 122 4.60 0.93 18.77
N ARG A 123 5.57 0.84 17.86
CA ARG A 123 6.88 1.44 18.09
C ARG A 123 6.90 2.84 17.51
N PRO A 124 7.07 3.88 18.34
CA PRO A 124 7.23 5.25 17.86
C PRO A 124 8.61 5.48 17.22
N ASP A 125 9.36 4.41 16.88
CA ASP A 125 10.81 4.44 16.72
C ASP A 125 11.31 4.70 15.29
N TRP A 126 10.50 4.42 14.26
CA TRP A 126 10.96 4.51 12.86
C TRP A 126 10.49 5.80 12.18
N ARG A 127 11.42 6.76 12.06
CA ARG A 127 11.18 7.99 11.28
C ARG A 127 11.65 7.86 9.83
N TRP A 128 12.59 6.96 9.56
CA TRP A 128 13.27 6.83 8.27
C TRP A 128 13.65 5.38 7.98
N CYS A 129 14.03 5.10 6.72
CA CYS A 129 14.61 3.81 6.35
C CYS A 129 16.05 3.71 6.87
N MET A 130 16.39 2.58 7.48
CA MET A 130 17.71 2.37 8.07
C MET A 130 18.69 1.78 7.05
N GLU A 131 19.98 1.84 7.37
CA GLU A 131 21.00 1.07 6.65
C GLU A 131 20.66 -0.43 6.69
N GLY A 132 20.68 -1.07 5.52
CA GLY A 132 20.29 -2.48 5.35
C GLY A 132 18.84 -2.70 4.94
N ASP A 133 17.95 -1.71 5.07
CA ASP A 133 16.59 -1.80 4.51
C ASP A 133 16.61 -1.62 2.99
N GLU A 134 15.45 -1.64 2.33
CA GLU A 134 15.26 -0.93 1.06
C GLU A 134 14.68 0.46 1.32
N LEU A 135 14.94 1.43 0.44
CA LEU A 135 14.31 2.75 0.57
C LEU A 135 12.81 2.64 0.34
N CYS A 136 12.03 3.52 0.96
CA CYS A 136 10.64 3.76 0.56
C CYS A 136 10.59 4.98 -0.35
N GLY A 137 9.46 5.21 -1.02
CA GLY A 137 9.27 6.35 -1.92
C GLY A 137 9.42 7.73 -1.26
N VAL A 138 9.40 7.80 0.08
CA VAL A 138 9.50 9.05 0.85
C VAL A 138 10.91 9.36 1.35
N CYS A 139 11.71 8.34 1.67
CA CYS A 139 13.02 8.55 2.29
C CYS A 139 14.07 8.86 1.22
N PRO A 140 14.77 10.01 1.30
CA PRO A 140 15.79 10.37 0.31
C PRO A 140 17.06 9.52 0.45
N ASP A 141 17.40 9.12 1.68
CA ASP A 141 18.63 8.40 2.01
C ASP A 141 18.42 7.38 3.13
N ARG A 142 19.39 6.48 3.28
CA ARG A 142 19.45 5.48 4.36
C ARG A 142 20.09 6.10 5.59
N HIS A 143 19.51 5.85 6.76
CA HIS A 143 20.05 6.35 8.02
C HIS A 143 20.93 5.30 8.71
N THR A 144 22.15 5.71 9.07
CA THR A 144 23.16 4.85 9.74
C THR A 144 23.15 5.00 11.26
N GLU A 145 22.72 6.16 11.76
CA GLU A 145 22.69 6.44 13.20
C GLU A 145 21.52 5.73 13.88
N ARG A 146 21.84 4.85 14.85
CA ARG A 146 20.83 4.24 15.71
C ARG A 146 20.15 5.31 16.56
N ARG A 147 18.82 5.26 16.60
CA ARG A 147 17.99 6.18 17.39
C ARG A 147 18.38 6.17 18.89
N PRO A 148 18.39 7.34 19.56
CA PRO A 148 18.49 7.42 21.01
C PRO A 148 17.35 6.67 21.72
N PRO A 149 17.61 5.89 22.77
CA PRO A 149 16.61 5.03 23.43
C PRO A 149 15.49 5.80 24.13
N ASP A 150 15.67 7.10 24.39
CA ASP A 150 14.76 8.01 25.08
C ASP A 150 13.92 8.89 24.15
N LEU A 151 14.20 8.87 22.84
CA LEU A 151 13.40 9.62 21.89
C LEU A 151 12.05 8.92 21.71
N GLU A 152 10.95 9.61 21.98
CA GLU A 152 9.60 9.23 21.55
C GLU A 152 9.20 10.07 20.32
N PHE A 153 8.60 9.44 19.33
CA PHE A 153 8.08 10.10 18.14
C PHE A 153 6.77 9.46 17.73
N HIS A 154 5.71 10.18 17.96
CA HIS A 154 4.41 9.80 17.42
C HIS A 154 4.23 10.60 16.14
N LEU A 155 3.87 9.91 15.06
CA LEU A 155 3.37 10.58 13.87
C LEU A 155 2.28 11.57 14.30
N PRO A 156 2.39 12.84 13.90
CA PRO A 156 1.48 13.87 14.37
C PRO A 156 0.06 13.53 13.96
N ARG A 157 -0.89 13.67 14.90
CA ARG A 157 -2.31 13.71 14.52
C ARG A 157 -2.52 14.94 13.65
N PRO A 158 -3.03 14.80 12.43
CA PRO A 158 -3.25 15.94 11.55
C PRO A 158 -4.23 16.92 12.18
N GLU A 159 -3.89 18.20 12.16
CA GLU A 159 -4.79 19.26 12.60
C GLU A 159 -5.92 19.43 11.57
N ALA A 160 -7.17 19.34 12.02
CA ALA A 160 -8.33 19.61 11.17
C ALA A 160 -8.31 21.07 10.69
N LYS A 161 -7.94 21.30 9.43
CA LYS A 161 -8.12 22.61 8.77
C LYS A 161 -9.40 22.61 7.93
N GLY A 162 -10.20 23.64 8.15
CA GLY A 162 -11.53 23.81 7.59
C GLY A 162 -11.57 23.80 6.07
N ALA A 163 -12.63 23.18 5.55
CA ALA A 163 -12.93 23.02 4.13
C ALA A 163 -12.90 24.36 3.36
N SER A 164 -12.28 24.37 2.18
CA SER A 164 -12.53 25.39 1.15
C SER A 164 -13.10 24.71 -0.10
N GLU A 165 -14.13 25.35 -0.65
CA GLU A 165 -15.08 24.86 -1.65
C GLU A 165 -14.46 24.57 -3.02
N GLY A 166 -15.09 23.61 -3.72
CA GLY A 166 -14.59 22.97 -4.93
C GLY A 166 -14.73 23.78 -6.23
N GLU A 167 -13.85 23.43 -7.18
CA GLU A 167 -13.95 23.81 -8.59
C GLU A 167 -14.18 22.56 -9.46
N GLU A 168 -15.04 22.69 -10.47
CA GLU A 168 -15.34 21.66 -11.47
C GLU A 168 -14.12 21.36 -12.38
N VAL A 169 -13.92 20.08 -12.70
CA VAL A 169 -12.69 19.58 -13.36
C VAL A 169 -13.02 18.93 -14.73
N PRO A 170 -12.31 19.30 -15.84
CA PRO A 170 -12.47 18.67 -17.16
C PRO A 170 -11.68 17.35 -17.32
N MET A 171 -12.04 16.56 -18.36
CA MET A 171 -11.61 15.17 -18.59
C MET A 171 -10.34 15.00 -19.45
N GLY A 172 -9.30 14.39 -18.85
CA GLY A 172 -8.09 13.81 -19.48
C GLY A 172 -7.21 13.13 -18.41
N TYR A 173 -6.56 11.98 -18.71
CA TYR A 173 -5.78 11.21 -17.73
C TYR A 173 -4.42 10.74 -18.27
N GLU A 174 -3.35 10.96 -17.52
CA GLU A 174 -2.03 10.32 -17.70
C GLU A 174 -1.48 9.84 -16.34
N MET A 175 -0.74 8.74 -16.31
CA MET A 175 -0.22 8.16 -15.06
C MET A 175 1.20 8.66 -14.83
N GLU A 176 1.48 9.34 -13.72
CA GLU A 176 2.83 9.82 -13.40
C GLU A 176 3.50 8.89 -12.39
N TYR A 177 4.65 8.33 -12.76
CA TYR A 177 5.46 7.40 -11.96
C TYR A 177 6.37 8.16 -10.98
N THR A 178 6.35 7.81 -9.69
CA THR A 178 7.04 8.57 -8.62
C THR A 178 8.21 7.82 -7.92
N GLY A 179 8.56 6.60 -8.33
CA GLY A 179 9.74 5.83 -7.86
C GLY A 179 9.49 4.87 -6.65
N PRO A 180 10.12 3.69 -6.59
CA PRO A 180 9.58 2.45 -6.00
C PRO A 180 9.13 2.50 -4.52
N GLY A 181 7.97 1.90 -4.24
CA GLY A 181 7.23 1.95 -2.96
C GLY A 181 6.01 2.88 -2.99
N GLU A 182 5.35 2.96 -4.16
CA GLU A 182 4.62 4.15 -4.60
C GLU A 182 3.14 4.15 -4.26
N VAL A 183 2.70 5.27 -3.71
CA VAL A 183 1.37 5.77 -3.98
C VAL A 183 1.45 6.54 -5.31
N LEU A 184 0.98 5.92 -6.38
CA LEU A 184 0.89 6.51 -7.71
C LEU A 184 -0.40 7.34 -7.79
N HIS A 185 -0.27 8.65 -7.94
CA HIS A 185 -1.40 9.51 -8.26
C HIS A 185 -1.61 9.52 -9.78
N GLN A 186 -2.84 9.33 -10.24
CA GLN A 186 -3.16 9.69 -11.62
C GLN A 186 -2.91 11.20 -11.77
N ALA A 187 -2.05 11.62 -12.70
CA ALA A 187 -1.81 13.02 -12.98
C ALA A 187 -2.82 13.51 -14.02
N ARG A 188 -3.22 14.78 -13.89
CA ARG A 188 -4.09 15.46 -14.86
C ARG A 188 -3.17 16.10 -15.91
N VAL A 189 -3.46 15.90 -17.19
CA VAL A 189 -2.81 16.62 -18.31
C VAL A 189 -3.79 17.63 -18.87
#